data_AF-A0AAE4R0T1-F1
#
_entry.id   AF-A0AAE4R0T1-F1
#
_cell.length_a   1.000
_cell.length_b   1.000
_cell.length_c   1.000
_cell.angle_alpha   90.00
_cell.angle_beta   90.00
_cell.angle_gamma   90.00
#
_symmetry.space_group_name_H-M   'P 1'
#
loop_
_entity.id
_entity.type
_entity.pdbx_description
1 polymer ?
#
loop_
_entity_poly.entity_id
_entity_poly.type
_entity_poly.pdbx_seq_one_letter_code
_entity_poly.pdbx_strand_id
1 'polypeptide(L)'
;MSKMVASELLEPDKSQAALLRGPLDERRLVVAGPGAGKTTVSVLLISEICRDSTYSGRTVLYISFSRAAMRAAFGAFGGADEDGWNGAFDVLPMTMDSFAWQITEQDHRGSSEWPDFDEVVRLAICSLTENYSGELDDVAHLIVDEAQDLSPVRQDLLFAIIERLPSDAGVTIFGDPMQSIYGFLNQDAGNVAQSWRRLLNGLSARSVTRMYRLDGAHRAHRAGPRKVASALLHRDLSDRAGAVESLDDLMTEFSIWDVPRFVKSAQEWTGSTAVLARTNAEVIGIFQILASLGLRCAWNSPRQVQPRVSSVIAELWSRSRGRALTFEQFREVEAVEPGLSSEWFSLMLSEVGSGQTVDWSAFARTLDRSVDPSLPWLVGLPDGVAVSTIHRSKGLEWDNVAVVEGADLLSEFGGRQPEPELAYVALSRARKRIVFLECRQPLVVRDKASRLYYQPHPKWRRPISIGITPSCLAPKQVGGESGQRVLAVCDRHAMMEFELLASGRAEWPVYRCRIDGLAVGVTSDDFGRGLAKLLGSPRGDWPLLGSVPIDGVETAWSTVDGARFWLKPRPLGMSAVEYKKES
;
A
#
# COMPACT_ATOMS: atom_id res chain seq x y z
N MET A 1 14.95 31.33 -18.36
CA MET A 1 14.54 30.37 -19.43
C MET A 1 14.99 28.97 -19.04
N SER A 2 14.25 28.28 -18.17
CA SER A 2 14.43 26.83 -17.94
C SER A 2 13.25 26.29 -17.13
N LYS A 3 12.93 25.00 -17.33
CA LYS A 3 11.80 24.22 -16.78
C LYS A 3 10.42 24.43 -17.44
N MET A 4 10.31 24.18 -18.75
CA MET A 4 9.03 23.98 -19.46
C MET A 4 9.09 22.81 -20.46
N VAL A 5 9.84 21.74 -20.13
CA VAL A 5 10.18 20.68 -21.11
C VAL A 5 9.31 19.41 -20.97
N ALA A 6 8.57 19.23 -19.87
CA ALA A 6 7.80 17.99 -19.67
C ALA A 6 6.43 17.98 -20.38
N SER A 7 5.78 19.12 -20.59
CA SER A 7 4.44 19.18 -21.21
C SER A 7 4.46 19.13 -22.74
N GLU A 8 5.60 19.36 -23.40
CA GLU A 8 5.75 19.24 -24.86
C GLU A 8 5.98 17.78 -25.33
N LEU A 9 6.18 16.81 -24.42
CA LEU A 9 6.54 15.42 -24.76
C LEU A 9 5.40 14.40 -24.65
N LEU A 10 4.18 14.82 -24.25
CA LEU A 10 3.03 13.92 -24.08
C LEU A 10 1.91 14.32 -25.04
N GLU A 11 1.87 13.69 -26.22
CA GLU A 11 0.74 13.86 -27.14
C GLU A 11 -0.51 13.15 -26.57
N PRO A 12 -1.59 13.87 -26.24
CA PRO A 12 -2.81 13.25 -25.74
C PRO A 12 -3.49 12.43 -26.83
N ASP A 13 -4.01 11.26 -26.45
CA ASP A 13 -4.82 10.45 -27.38
C ASP A 13 -6.15 11.15 -27.74
N LYS A 14 -6.93 10.59 -28.68
CA LYS A 14 -8.20 11.19 -29.11
C LYS A 14 -9.20 11.41 -27.95
N SER A 15 -9.28 10.48 -27.00
CA SER A 15 -10.18 10.55 -25.85
C SER A 15 -9.72 11.59 -24.82
N GLN A 16 -8.40 11.69 -24.60
CA GLN A 16 -7.78 12.69 -23.74
C GLN A 16 -7.89 14.10 -24.34
N ALA A 17 -7.63 14.23 -25.64
CA ALA A 17 -7.75 15.50 -26.36
C ALA A 17 -9.19 16.01 -26.42
N ALA A 18 -10.18 15.11 -26.51
CA ALA A 18 -11.60 15.50 -26.46
C ALA A 18 -11.97 16.15 -25.12
N LEU A 19 -11.45 15.62 -24.01
CA LEU A 19 -11.62 16.21 -22.68
C LEU A 19 -10.90 17.55 -22.55
N LEU A 20 -9.63 17.62 -22.96
CA LEU A 20 -8.81 18.84 -22.85
C LEU A 20 -9.31 20.00 -23.71
N ARG A 21 -10.03 19.72 -24.82
CA ARG A 21 -10.67 20.75 -25.66
C ARG A 21 -12.00 21.27 -25.13
N GLY A 22 -12.58 20.62 -24.11
CA GLY A 22 -13.82 21.08 -23.48
C GLY A 22 -13.60 22.37 -22.69
N PRO A 23 -14.68 23.10 -22.33
CA PRO A 23 -14.59 24.30 -21.49
C PRO A 23 -13.88 24.00 -20.17
N LEU A 24 -13.07 24.94 -19.67
CA LEU A 24 -12.30 24.74 -18.43
C LEU A 24 -13.23 24.76 -17.20
N ASP A 25 -14.27 25.58 -17.20
CA ASP A 25 -15.34 25.63 -16.19
C ASP A 25 -16.33 24.44 -16.25
N GLU A 26 -16.14 23.49 -17.16
CA GLU A 26 -17.02 22.33 -17.30
C GLU A 26 -16.95 21.41 -16.06
N ARG A 27 -18.13 21.14 -15.50
CA ARG A 27 -18.33 20.16 -14.43
C ARG A 27 -18.58 18.76 -15.01
N ARG A 28 -17.58 17.87 -14.90
CA ARG A 28 -17.51 16.59 -15.61
C ARG A 28 -17.01 15.41 -14.76
N LEU A 29 -17.47 14.23 -15.14
CA LEU A 29 -17.01 12.93 -14.68
C LEU A 29 -16.17 12.27 -15.77
N VAL A 30 -15.03 11.69 -15.39
CA VAL A 30 -14.11 11.00 -16.28
C VAL A 30 -13.98 9.56 -15.83
N VAL A 31 -14.59 8.65 -16.57
CA VAL A 31 -14.48 7.22 -16.34
C VAL A 31 -13.26 6.71 -17.10
N ALA A 32 -12.28 6.19 -16.39
CA ALA A 32 -11.01 5.84 -17.00
C ALA A 32 -10.45 4.58 -16.36
N GLY A 33 -10.12 3.60 -17.19
CA GLY A 33 -9.52 2.34 -16.75
C GLY A 33 -8.13 2.51 -16.11
N PRO A 34 -7.54 1.41 -15.62
CA PRO A 34 -6.14 1.34 -15.24
C PRO A 34 -5.26 1.71 -16.43
N GLY A 35 -4.34 2.65 -16.24
CA GLY A 35 -3.40 3.04 -17.29
C GLY A 35 -3.97 3.85 -18.45
N ALA A 36 -5.22 4.33 -18.35
CA ALA A 36 -5.84 5.23 -19.34
C ALA A 36 -5.28 6.67 -19.30
N GLY A 37 -4.32 6.95 -18.42
CA GLY A 37 -3.66 8.24 -18.32
C GLY A 37 -4.44 9.28 -17.52
N LYS A 38 -5.32 8.89 -16.58
CA LYS A 38 -6.02 9.80 -15.65
C LYS A 38 -5.11 10.91 -15.13
N THR A 39 -4.02 10.48 -14.51
CA THR A 39 -2.96 11.34 -13.99
C THR A 39 -2.42 12.32 -15.04
N THR A 40 -2.03 11.83 -16.22
CA THR A 40 -1.54 12.64 -17.34
C THR A 40 -2.58 13.66 -17.79
N VAL A 41 -3.86 13.30 -17.84
CA VAL A 41 -4.93 14.21 -18.20
C VAL A 41 -5.10 15.28 -17.12
N SER A 42 -5.08 14.93 -15.84
CA SER A 42 -5.12 15.91 -14.74
C SER A 42 -3.97 16.92 -14.86
N VAL A 43 -2.77 16.43 -15.19
CA VAL A 43 -1.58 17.24 -15.41
C VAL A 43 -1.77 18.25 -16.55
N LEU A 44 -2.19 17.76 -17.71
CA LEU A 44 -2.42 18.60 -18.88
C LEU A 44 -3.54 19.61 -18.63
N LEU A 45 -4.60 19.20 -17.94
CA LEU A 45 -5.71 20.08 -17.57
C LEU A 45 -5.26 21.22 -16.65
N ILE A 46 -4.48 20.92 -15.61
CA ILE A 46 -3.88 21.95 -14.74
C ILE A 46 -3.07 22.93 -15.58
N SER A 47 -2.23 22.42 -16.49
CA SER A 47 -1.40 23.26 -17.36
C SER A 47 -2.23 24.17 -18.27
N GLU A 48 -3.40 23.73 -18.75
CA GLU A 48 -4.28 24.57 -19.56
C GLU A 48 -4.99 25.64 -18.72
N ILE A 49 -5.50 25.29 -17.54
CA ILE A 49 -6.14 26.25 -16.61
C ILE A 49 -5.16 27.38 -16.27
N CYS A 50 -3.92 27.02 -15.98
CA CYS A 50 -2.88 27.96 -15.62
C CYS A 50 -2.42 28.87 -16.77
N ARG A 51 -2.60 28.47 -18.03
CA ARG A 51 -2.27 29.30 -19.20
C ARG A 51 -3.36 30.33 -19.51
N ASP A 52 -4.58 30.08 -19.07
CA ASP A 52 -5.71 30.96 -19.32
C ASP A 52 -5.74 32.10 -18.29
N SER A 53 -5.56 33.33 -18.78
CA SER A 53 -5.53 34.54 -17.95
C SER A 53 -6.82 34.78 -17.16
N THR A 54 -7.94 34.16 -17.53
CA THR A 54 -9.23 34.23 -16.83
C THR A 54 -9.14 33.67 -15.41
N TYR A 55 -8.25 32.70 -15.18
CA TYR A 55 -8.07 32.03 -13.88
C TYR A 55 -6.83 32.52 -13.13
N SER A 56 -6.24 33.65 -13.54
CA SER A 56 -5.06 34.21 -12.87
C SER A 56 -5.36 34.59 -11.42
N GLY A 57 -4.51 34.12 -10.49
CA GLY A 57 -4.68 34.36 -9.04
C GLY A 57 -5.72 33.47 -8.37
N ARG A 58 -6.26 32.47 -9.08
CA ARG A 58 -7.16 31.45 -8.53
C ARG A 58 -6.45 30.11 -8.37
N THR A 59 -6.94 29.31 -7.44
CA THR A 59 -6.30 28.05 -7.04
C THR A 59 -6.91 26.85 -7.76
N VAL A 60 -6.10 25.87 -8.14
CA VAL A 60 -6.59 24.53 -8.53
C VAL A 60 -6.50 23.59 -7.33
N LEU A 61 -7.65 23.12 -6.85
CA LEU A 61 -7.74 22.17 -5.74
C LEU A 61 -7.65 20.74 -6.28
N TYR A 62 -6.58 20.01 -5.93
CA TYR A 62 -6.39 18.62 -6.32
C TYR A 62 -6.56 17.69 -5.12
N ILE A 63 -7.64 16.90 -5.13
CA ILE A 63 -7.95 15.94 -4.08
C ILE A 63 -7.70 14.52 -4.58
N SER A 64 -6.95 13.71 -3.82
CA SER A 64 -6.81 12.28 -4.08
C SER A 64 -7.02 11.45 -2.83
N PHE A 65 -7.51 10.22 -3.00
CA PHE A 65 -7.66 9.28 -1.89
C PHE A 65 -6.31 8.86 -1.26
N SER A 66 -5.19 8.95 -1.99
CA SER A 66 -3.88 8.60 -1.44
C SER A 66 -2.79 9.62 -1.76
N ARG A 67 -1.95 9.93 -0.76
CA ARG A 67 -0.75 10.77 -0.95
C ARG A 67 0.23 10.17 -1.98
N ALA A 68 0.24 8.84 -2.13
CA ALA A 68 1.03 8.15 -3.15
C ALA A 68 0.53 8.44 -4.58
N ALA A 69 -0.78 8.46 -4.80
CA ALA A 69 -1.37 8.85 -6.08
C ALA A 69 -1.10 10.33 -6.39
N MET A 70 -1.14 11.21 -5.38
CA MET A 70 -0.72 12.62 -5.55
C MET A 70 0.74 12.72 -5.97
N ARG A 71 1.69 12.08 -5.27
CA ARG A 71 3.10 12.12 -5.67
C ARG A 71 3.37 11.47 -7.02
N ALA A 72 2.67 10.39 -7.39
CA ALA A 72 2.79 9.83 -8.73
C ALA A 72 2.32 10.82 -9.80
N ALA A 73 1.28 11.61 -9.49
CA ALA A 73 0.80 12.67 -10.35
C ALA A 73 1.78 13.83 -10.48
N PHE A 74 2.25 14.36 -9.35
CA PHE A 74 3.08 15.55 -9.32
C PHE A 74 4.57 15.27 -9.55
N GLY A 75 5.06 14.07 -9.24
CA GLY A 75 6.44 13.63 -9.50
C GLY A 75 6.73 13.45 -10.99
N ALA A 76 5.71 13.20 -11.81
CA ALA A 76 5.83 13.14 -13.27
C ALA A 76 6.12 14.51 -13.92
N PHE A 77 5.98 15.62 -13.18
CA PHE A 77 6.25 16.99 -13.66
C PHE A 77 7.70 17.46 -13.47
N GLY A 78 8.53 16.69 -12.76
CA GLY A 78 9.91 17.06 -12.45
C GLY A 78 10.07 17.70 -11.07
N GLY A 79 11.04 17.16 -10.31
CA GLY A 79 11.68 17.69 -9.11
C GLY A 79 10.83 18.56 -8.17
N ALA A 80 10.25 17.95 -7.15
CA ALA A 80 9.91 18.67 -5.93
C ALA A 80 11.23 19.02 -5.20
N ASP A 81 11.62 20.29 -5.22
CA ASP A 81 12.70 20.81 -4.36
C ASP A 81 12.12 21.20 -2.97
N GLU A 82 13.00 21.24 -1.96
CA GLU A 82 12.75 21.17 -0.51
C GLU A 82 11.91 22.29 0.16
N ASP A 83 11.44 23.32 -0.56
CA ASP A 83 10.75 24.50 0.04
C ASP A 83 9.28 24.68 -0.39
N GLY A 84 8.61 23.60 -0.80
CA GLY A 84 7.31 23.72 -1.45
C GLY A 84 7.46 24.16 -2.92
N TRP A 85 6.39 23.97 -3.68
CA TRP A 85 6.39 24.09 -5.14
C TRP A 85 6.60 25.55 -5.57
N ASN A 86 7.84 26.03 -5.68
CA ASN A 86 8.19 27.35 -6.21
C ASN A 86 8.16 27.37 -7.75
N GLY A 87 7.01 27.02 -8.32
CA GLY A 87 6.78 26.99 -9.77
C GLY A 87 5.48 27.67 -10.17
N ALA A 88 5.49 29.01 -10.29
CA ALA A 88 4.56 29.86 -11.07
C ALA A 88 3.02 29.65 -10.97
N PHE A 89 2.48 28.72 -10.19
CA PHE A 89 1.06 28.37 -10.17
C PHE A 89 0.54 27.96 -8.77
N ASP A 90 -0.68 28.35 -8.43
CA ASP A 90 -1.36 28.02 -7.17
C ASP A 90 -2.14 26.69 -7.31
N VAL A 91 -1.44 25.55 -7.20
CA VAL A 91 -2.08 24.22 -7.11
C VAL A 91 -2.02 23.74 -5.67
N LEU A 92 -3.16 23.34 -5.11
CA LEU A 92 -3.27 22.86 -3.74
C LEU A 92 -3.57 21.35 -3.72
N PRO A 93 -2.54 20.48 -3.65
CA PRO A 93 -2.73 19.04 -3.58
C PRO A 93 -2.92 18.56 -2.14
N MET A 94 -4.02 17.84 -1.88
CA MET A 94 -4.26 17.24 -0.57
C MET A 94 -5.14 15.99 -0.60
N THR A 95 -5.17 15.24 0.50
CA THR A 95 -6.16 14.16 0.67
C THR A 95 -7.45 14.70 1.26
N MET A 96 -8.55 13.97 1.08
CA MET A 96 -9.86 14.32 1.64
C MET A 96 -9.80 14.55 3.16
N ASP A 97 -9.10 13.68 3.90
CA ASP A 97 -8.96 13.81 5.34
C ASP A 97 -8.07 15.00 5.75
N SER A 98 -7.07 15.36 4.93
CA SER A 98 -6.24 16.55 5.20
C SER A 98 -7.04 17.82 4.98
N PHE A 99 -7.90 17.86 3.96
CA PHE A 99 -8.83 18.96 3.74
C PHE A 99 -9.84 19.11 4.89
N ALA A 100 -10.44 17.99 5.32
CA ALA A 100 -11.36 17.99 6.46
C ALA A 100 -10.70 18.54 7.73
N TRP A 101 -9.48 18.07 8.02
CA TRP A 101 -8.71 18.55 9.17
C TRP A 101 -8.43 20.05 9.10
N GLN A 102 -8.03 20.56 7.92
CA GLN A 102 -7.72 21.97 7.70
C GLN A 102 -8.95 22.87 7.93
N ILE A 103 -10.14 22.46 7.47
CA ILE A 103 -11.39 23.19 7.74
C ILE A 103 -11.68 23.25 9.24
N THR A 104 -11.47 22.14 9.94
CA THR A 104 -11.85 21.99 11.36
C THR A 104 -10.76 22.38 12.34
N GLU A 105 -9.58 22.82 11.89
CA GLU A 105 -8.40 23.01 12.75
C GLU A 105 -8.69 23.95 13.94
N GLN A 106 -9.48 24.99 13.70
CA GLN A 106 -9.85 25.97 14.73
C GLN A 106 -10.73 25.38 15.83
N ASP A 107 -11.60 24.43 15.49
CA ASP A 107 -12.54 23.77 16.42
C ASP A 107 -11.83 22.80 17.38
N HIS A 108 -10.61 22.38 17.03
CA HIS A 108 -9.82 21.41 17.79
C HIS A 108 -8.72 22.07 18.65
N ARG A 109 -8.57 23.40 18.60
CA ARG A 109 -7.60 24.13 19.44
C ARG A 109 -8.05 24.15 20.91
N GLY A 110 -7.65 23.13 21.66
CA GLY A 110 -7.83 23.07 23.12
C GLY A 110 -8.47 21.79 23.67
N SER A 111 -8.83 20.81 22.83
CA SER A 111 -9.30 19.50 23.30
C SER A 111 -8.11 18.60 23.69
N SER A 112 -8.23 17.88 24.81
CA SER A 112 -7.26 16.87 25.24
C SER A 112 -7.51 15.49 24.60
N GLU A 113 -8.65 15.31 23.94
CA GLU A 113 -9.04 14.09 23.25
C GLU A 113 -8.95 14.28 21.74
N TRP A 114 -8.37 13.28 21.07
CA TRP A 114 -8.24 13.22 19.62
C TRP A 114 -9.53 12.62 19.04
N PRO A 115 -10.23 13.31 18.11
CA PRO A 115 -11.47 12.81 17.54
C PRO A 115 -11.24 11.61 16.63
N ASP A 116 -12.31 10.86 16.39
CA ASP A 116 -12.33 9.86 15.32
C ASP A 116 -12.19 10.53 13.95
N PHE A 117 -11.51 9.87 13.00
CA PHE A 117 -11.31 10.42 11.65
C PHE A 117 -12.64 10.72 10.95
N ASP A 118 -13.64 9.85 11.10
CA ASP A 118 -14.96 10.07 10.50
C ASP A 118 -15.75 11.18 11.21
N GLU A 119 -15.42 11.52 12.46
CA GLU A 119 -16.00 12.67 13.18
C GLU A 119 -15.48 13.98 12.62
N VAL A 120 -14.16 14.09 12.39
CA VAL A 120 -13.53 15.24 11.72
C VAL A 120 -14.19 15.51 10.36
N VAL A 121 -14.41 14.46 9.57
CA VAL A 121 -15.06 14.59 8.26
C VAL A 121 -16.49 15.14 8.39
N ARG A 122 -17.26 14.71 9.38
CA ARG A 122 -18.63 15.23 9.62
C ARG A 122 -18.63 16.68 10.05
N LEU A 123 -17.70 17.07 10.94
CA LEU A 123 -17.54 18.46 11.35
C LEU A 123 -17.19 19.37 10.17
N ALA A 124 -16.29 18.91 9.29
CA ALA A 124 -15.94 19.64 8.07
C ALA A 124 -17.16 19.84 7.15
N ILE A 125 -18.02 18.83 7.00
CA ILE A 125 -19.28 18.95 6.24
C ILE A 125 -20.16 20.04 6.84
N CYS A 126 -20.39 20.02 8.16
CA CYS A 126 -21.21 21.04 8.83
C CYS A 126 -20.65 22.46 8.62
N SER A 127 -19.34 22.62 8.78
CA SER A 127 -18.65 23.91 8.59
C SER A 127 -18.84 24.45 7.18
N LEU A 128 -18.69 23.58 6.16
CA LEU A 128 -18.91 23.93 4.75
C LEU A 128 -20.36 24.36 4.45
N THR A 129 -21.34 23.76 5.13
CA THR A 129 -22.76 24.06 4.90
C THR A 129 -23.28 25.30 5.63
N GLU A 130 -22.67 25.67 6.76
CA GLU A 130 -23.21 26.72 7.63
C GLU A 130 -22.46 28.05 7.51
N ASN A 131 -21.14 28.08 7.69
CA ASN A 131 -20.37 29.31 7.92
C ASN A 131 -18.96 29.29 7.30
N TYR A 132 -18.79 28.75 6.10
CA TYR A 132 -17.49 28.72 5.45
C TYR A 132 -17.17 30.02 4.71
N SER A 133 -16.13 30.73 5.14
CA SER A 133 -15.44 31.79 4.36
C SER A 133 -13.95 31.44 4.34
N GLY A 134 -13.39 31.14 3.17
CA GLY A 134 -12.02 30.64 3.12
C GLY A 134 -11.56 30.18 1.74
N GLU A 135 -10.59 29.28 1.71
CA GLU A 135 -9.80 28.91 0.52
C GLU A 135 -10.60 28.34 -0.67
N LEU A 136 -11.88 27.98 -0.49
CA LEU A 136 -12.72 27.52 -1.61
C LEU A 136 -13.26 28.67 -2.46
N ASP A 137 -13.32 29.89 -1.92
CA ASP A 137 -13.90 31.05 -2.61
C ASP A 137 -13.10 31.45 -3.86
N ASP A 138 -11.79 31.19 -3.86
CA ASP A 138 -10.87 31.50 -4.97
C ASP A 138 -10.51 30.28 -5.83
N VAL A 139 -11.19 29.14 -5.66
CA VAL A 139 -10.90 27.94 -6.47
C VAL A 139 -11.39 28.15 -7.90
N ALA A 140 -10.49 27.98 -8.87
CA ALA A 140 -10.78 27.93 -10.30
C ALA A 140 -11.31 26.56 -10.73
N HIS A 141 -10.74 25.49 -10.16
CA HIS A 141 -11.06 24.13 -10.59
C HIS A 141 -10.83 23.11 -9.47
N LEU A 142 -11.79 22.18 -9.30
CA LEU A 142 -11.62 21.01 -8.45
C LEU A 142 -11.30 19.78 -9.29
N ILE A 143 -10.17 19.14 -9.00
CA ILE A 143 -9.81 17.84 -9.56
C ILE A 143 -9.87 16.79 -8.45
N VAL A 144 -10.61 15.71 -8.67
CA VAL A 144 -10.68 14.58 -7.73
C VAL A 144 -10.21 13.31 -8.42
N ASP A 145 -9.21 12.64 -7.85
CA ASP A 145 -8.68 11.36 -8.35
C ASP A 145 -9.11 10.19 -7.46
N GLU A 146 -9.29 9.02 -8.06
CA GLU A 146 -9.74 7.77 -7.41
C GLU A 146 -11.08 7.90 -6.65
N ALA A 147 -12.04 8.64 -7.20
CA ALA A 147 -13.33 8.92 -6.53
C ALA A 147 -14.15 7.66 -6.18
N GLN A 148 -13.87 6.52 -6.84
CA GLN A 148 -14.51 5.24 -6.55
C GLN A 148 -14.14 4.63 -5.18
N ASP A 149 -13.09 5.14 -4.52
CA ASP A 149 -12.62 4.69 -3.21
C ASP A 149 -13.18 5.52 -2.05
N LEU A 150 -13.92 6.60 -2.34
CA LEU A 150 -14.52 7.43 -1.30
C LEU A 150 -15.58 6.65 -0.53
N SER A 151 -15.42 6.58 0.79
CA SER A 151 -16.46 6.06 1.70
C SER A 151 -17.70 6.98 1.67
N PRO A 152 -18.89 6.51 2.09
CA PRO A 152 -20.12 7.32 2.04
C PRO A 152 -19.98 8.71 2.67
N VAL A 153 -19.34 8.81 3.84
CA VAL A 153 -19.11 10.11 4.52
C VAL A 153 -18.14 11.02 3.74
N ARG A 154 -17.14 10.45 3.07
CA ARG A 154 -16.20 11.21 2.23
C ARG A 154 -16.84 11.63 0.90
N GLN A 155 -17.80 10.87 0.38
CA GLN A 155 -18.65 11.32 -0.73
C GLN A 155 -19.51 12.51 -0.32
N ASP A 156 -20.07 12.49 0.90
CA ASP A 156 -20.84 13.62 1.43
C ASP A 156 -19.96 14.88 1.59
N LEU A 157 -18.70 14.73 2.01
CA LEU A 157 -17.73 15.82 2.02
C LEU A 157 -17.42 16.35 0.61
N LEU A 158 -17.17 15.47 -0.37
CA LEU A 158 -16.99 15.87 -1.77
C LEU A 158 -18.20 16.68 -2.29
N PHE A 159 -19.40 16.24 -1.94
CA PHE A 159 -20.64 16.91 -2.31
C PHE A 159 -20.74 18.31 -1.71
N ALA A 160 -20.43 18.47 -0.41
CA ALA A 160 -20.40 19.77 0.25
C ALA A 160 -19.35 20.71 -0.37
N ILE A 161 -18.17 20.18 -0.75
CA ILE A 161 -17.14 20.96 -1.46
C ILE A 161 -17.70 21.49 -2.78
N ILE A 162 -18.28 20.62 -3.62
CA ILE A 162 -18.80 21.01 -4.95
C ILE A 162 -19.91 22.06 -4.84
N GLU A 163 -20.74 21.99 -3.81
CA GLU A 163 -21.80 22.97 -3.52
C GLU A 163 -21.24 24.33 -3.09
N ARG A 164 -20.10 24.35 -2.39
CA ARG A 164 -19.50 25.60 -1.90
C ARG A 164 -18.63 26.31 -2.94
N LEU A 165 -18.16 25.59 -3.96
CA LEU A 165 -17.34 26.14 -5.04
C LEU A 165 -18.06 27.25 -5.81
N PRO A 166 -17.31 28.24 -6.34
CA PRO A 166 -17.84 29.25 -7.24
C PRO A 166 -18.61 28.63 -8.42
N SER A 167 -19.64 29.33 -8.91
CA SER A 167 -20.47 28.84 -10.02
C SER A 167 -19.71 28.72 -11.34
N ASP A 168 -18.63 29.49 -11.50
CA ASP A 168 -17.70 29.48 -12.64
C ASP A 168 -16.49 28.55 -12.42
N ALA A 169 -16.42 27.86 -11.27
CA ALA A 169 -15.38 26.87 -11.02
C ALA A 169 -15.69 25.56 -11.73
N GLY A 170 -14.68 25.05 -12.45
CA GLY A 170 -14.75 23.75 -13.09
C GLY A 170 -14.61 22.61 -12.09
N VAL A 171 -15.15 21.43 -12.45
CA VAL A 171 -15.05 20.23 -11.61
C VAL A 171 -14.71 19.05 -12.50
N THR A 172 -13.67 18.28 -12.17
CA THR A 172 -13.29 17.08 -12.90
C THR A 172 -13.06 15.94 -11.94
N ILE A 173 -13.99 14.99 -11.94
CA ILE A 173 -13.95 13.80 -11.08
C ILE A 173 -13.44 12.62 -11.90
N PHE A 174 -12.29 12.06 -11.56
CA PHE A 174 -11.79 10.82 -12.13
C PHE A 174 -12.22 9.63 -11.29
N GLY A 175 -12.66 8.56 -11.95
CA GLY A 175 -12.92 7.31 -11.25
C GLY A 175 -12.93 6.09 -12.16
N ASP A 176 -12.75 4.94 -11.54
CA ASP A 176 -12.88 3.64 -12.19
C ASP A 176 -13.75 2.71 -11.34
N PRO A 177 -15.03 2.52 -11.69
CA PRO A 177 -15.94 1.67 -10.92
C PRO A 177 -15.45 0.23 -10.78
N MET A 178 -14.72 -0.29 -11.77
CA MET A 178 -14.19 -1.67 -11.75
C MET A 178 -12.96 -1.83 -10.86
N GLN A 179 -12.40 -0.73 -10.34
CA GLN A 179 -11.32 -0.76 -9.35
C GLN A 179 -11.80 -0.55 -7.92
N SER A 180 -13.11 -0.46 -7.65
CA SER A 180 -13.63 -0.27 -6.29
C SER A 180 -13.67 -1.60 -5.53
N ILE A 181 -12.56 -1.94 -4.86
CA ILE A 181 -12.37 -3.21 -4.13
C ILE A 181 -12.29 -3.05 -2.61
N TYR A 182 -12.44 -1.84 -2.07
CA TYR A 182 -12.45 -1.58 -0.62
C TYR A 182 -13.85 -1.60 0.01
N GLY A 183 -14.88 -2.00 -0.73
CA GLY A 183 -16.28 -2.05 -0.25
C GLY A 183 -16.48 -2.86 1.03
N PHE A 184 -15.58 -3.80 1.36
CA PHE A 184 -15.62 -4.61 2.58
C PHE A 184 -15.25 -3.86 3.87
N LEU A 185 -14.60 -2.69 3.79
CA LEU A 185 -14.26 -1.88 4.97
C LEU A 185 -15.45 -1.07 5.48
N ASN A 186 -16.44 -0.83 4.63
CA ASN A 186 -17.71 -0.26 5.04
C ASN A 186 -18.54 -1.38 5.66
N GLN A 187 -19.07 -1.17 6.87
CA GLN A 187 -19.83 -2.18 7.62
C GLN A 187 -21.12 -2.64 6.90
N ASP A 188 -21.47 -2.00 5.78
CA ASP A 188 -22.52 -2.41 4.86
C ASP A 188 -21.91 -3.22 3.70
N ALA A 189 -21.82 -4.53 3.88
CA ALA A 189 -21.29 -5.51 2.90
C ALA A 189 -22.20 -5.72 1.67
N GLY A 190 -22.86 -4.66 1.20
CA GLY A 190 -23.79 -4.68 0.07
C GLY A 190 -23.44 -3.62 -0.98
N ASN A 191 -22.85 -4.08 -2.08
CA ASN A 191 -22.77 -3.42 -3.39
C ASN A 191 -21.81 -2.21 -3.54
N VAL A 192 -20.61 -2.51 -4.02
CA VAL A 192 -19.75 -1.55 -4.76
C VAL A 192 -20.54 -0.75 -5.80
N ALA A 193 -21.45 -1.43 -6.52
CA ALA A 193 -22.37 -0.80 -7.46
C ALA A 193 -23.28 0.25 -6.81
N GLN A 194 -23.66 0.09 -5.54
CA GLN A 194 -24.47 1.06 -4.80
C GLN A 194 -23.66 2.28 -4.37
N SER A 195 -22.40 2.09 -3.96
CA SER A 195 -21.49 3.21 -3.66
C SER A 195 -21.22 4.06 -4.91
N TRP A 196 -20.88 3.43 -6.04
CA TRP A 196 -20.67 4.16 -7.29
C TRP A 196 -21.96 4.83 -7.79
N ARG A 197 -23.11 4.15 -7.72
CA ARG A 197 -24.41 4.78 -8.05
C ARG A 197 -24.74 5.97 -7.15
N ARG A 198 -24.45 5.89 -5.84
CA ARG A 198 -24.61 7.02 -4.91
C ARG A 198 -23.74 8.19 -5.36
N LEU A 199 -22.48 7.93 -5.70
CA LEU A 199 -21.58 8.95 -6.24
C LEU A 199 -22.17 9.58 -7.52
N LEU A 200 -22.57 8.78 -8.51
CA LEU A 200 -23.15 9.27 -9.77
C LEU A 200 -24.41 10.12 -9.54
N ASN A 201 -25.32 9.67 -8.67
CA ASN A 201 -26.54 10.39 -8.35
C ASN A 201 -26.24 11.72 -7.65
N GLY A 202 -25.32 11.71 -6.68
CA GLY A 202 -24.92 12.93 -5.97
C GLY A 202 -24.16 13.92 -6.85
N LEU A 203 -23.34 13.45 -7.78
CA LEU A 203 -22.67 14.28 -8.78
C LEU A 203 -23.67 14.90 -9.76
N SER A 204 -24.63 14.10 -10.25
CA SER A 204 -25.68 14.57 -11.17
C SER A 204 -26.56 15.65 -10.53
N ALA A 205 -26.89 15.50 -9.25
CA ALA A 205 -27.64 16.50 -8.48
C ALA A 205 -26.90 17.85 -8.34
N ARG A 206 -25.58 17.88 -8.58
CA ARG A 206 -24.68 19.04 -8.47
C ARG A 206 -24.15 19.50 -9.82
N SER A 207 -24.90 19.22 -10.88
CA SER A 207 -24.61 19.62 -12.26
C SER A 207 -23.35 19.00 -12.87
N VAL A 208 -22.74 17.99 -12.25
CA VAL A 208 -21.67 17.18 -12.85
C VAL A 208 -22.31 16.12 -13.74
N THR A 209 -22.71 16.53 -14.95
CA THR A 209 -23.55 15.72 -15.86
C THR A 209 -22.81 15.24 -17.12
N ARG A 210 -21.72 15.91 -17.50
CA ARG A 210 -20.90 15.55 -18.66
C ARG A 210 -20.00 14.37 -18.29
N MET A 211 -20.08 13.29 -19.05
CA MET A 211 -19.26 12.11 -18.84
C MET A 211 -18.31 11.89 -20.02
N TYR A 212 -17.01 11.83 -19.72
CA TYR A 212 -15.97 11.42 -20.66
C TYR A 212 -15.49 10.01 -20.31
N ARG A 213 -15.04 9.28 -21.33
CA ARG A 213 -14.36 7.98 -21.16
C ARG A 213 -12.97 8.06 -21.75
N LEU A 214 -11.97 7.56 -21.03
CA LEU A 214 -10.61 7.44 -21.54
C LEU A 214 -10.38 5.99 -22.01
N ASP A 215 -10.11 5.83 -23.31
CA ASP A 215 -10.01 4.52 -23.96
C ASP A 215 -8.56 3.99 -24.02
N GLY A 216 -7.60 4.78 -23.55
CA GLY A 216 -6.17 4.45 -23.60
C GLY A 216 -5.78 3.27 -22.72
N ALA A 217 -4.85 2.44 -23.20
CA ALA A 217 -4.16 1.42 -22.42
C ALA A 217 -2.65 1.73 -22.39
N HIS A 218 -2.31 3.00 -22.13
CA HIS A 218 -0.95 3.55 -22.28
C HIS A 218 0.09 2.84 -21.42
N ARG A 219 -0.33 2.28 -20.27
CA ARG A 219 0.56 1.52 -19.37
C ARG A 219 0.74 0.05 -19.77
N ALA A 220 -0.07 -0.47 -20.70
CA ALA A 220 -0.03 -1.87 -21.12
C ALA A 220 0.82 -2.06 -22.39
N HIS A 221 1.89 -2.85 -22.27
CA HIS A 221 2.87 -3.04 -23.34
C HIS A 221 2.61 -4.27 -24.23
N ARG A 222 1.69 -5.18 -23.84
CA ARG A 222 1.37 -6.40 -24.60
C ARG A 222 -0.14 -6.60 -24.77
N ALA A 223 -0.51 -7.46 -25.72
CA ALA A 223 -1.91 -7.71 -26.12
C ALA A 223 -2.81 -8.14 -24.95
N GLY A 224 -2.36 -9.08 -24.09
CA GLY A 224 -3.13 -9.55 -22.93
C GLY A 224 -3.51 -8.41 -21.97
N PRO A 225 -2.54 -7.70 -21.36
CA PRO A 225 -2.85 -6.55 -20.50
C PRO A 225 -3.64 -5.43 -21.20
N ARG A 226 -3.46 -5.20 -22.51
CA ARG A 226 -4.28 -4.23 -23.26
C ARG A 226 -5.74 -4.66 -23.34
N LYS A 227 -5.99 -5.95 -23.63
CA LYS A 227 -7.35 -6.52 -23.63
C LYS A 227 -8.01 -6.36 -22.26
N VAL A 228 -7.29 -6.63 -21.17
CA VAL A 228 -7.78 -6.38 -19.80
C VAL A 228 -8.20 -4.94 -19.62
N ALA A 229 -7.34 -3.97 -19.96
CA ALA A 229 -7.66 -2.55 -19.81
C ALA A 229 -8.95 -2.17 -20.55
N SER A 230 -9.15 -2.70 -21.77
CA SER A 230 -10.34 -2.47 -22.60
C SER A 230 -11.58 -3.31 -22.27
N ALA A 231 -11.43 -4.45 -21.57
CA ALA A 231 -12.48 -5.46 -21.46
C ALA A 231 -13.79 -4.94 -20.85
N LEU A 232 -13.69 -3.98 -19.94
CA LEU A 232 -14.83 -3.44 -19.18
C LEU A 232 -15.06 -1.95 -19.43
N LEU A 233 -14.31 -1.31 -20.34
CA LEU A 233 -14.35 0.14 -20.58
C LEU A 233 -15.69 0.64 -21.14
N HIS A 234 -16.41 -0.20 -21.89
CA HIS A 234 -17.68 0.15 -22.53
C HIS A 234 -18.91 -0.53 -21.91
N ARG A 235 -18.75 -1.29 -20.82
CA ARG A 235 -19.87 -2.01 -20.22
C ARG A 235 -20.69 -1.15 -19.27
N ASP A 236 -21.97 -1.51 -19.15
CA ASP A 236 -22.84 -1.00 -18.10
C ASP A 236 -22.38 -1.55 -16.75
N LEU A 237 -22.14 -0.66 -15.80
CA LEU A 237 -21.66 -0.97 -14.45
C LEU A 237 -22.70 -1.73 -13.62
N SER A 238 -23.95 -1.75 -14.06
CA SER A 238 -25.02 -2.55 -13.47
C SER A 238 -25.02 -4.01 -13.93
N ASP A 239 -24.34 -4.32 -15.04
CA ASP A 239 -24.25 -5.67 -15.62
C ASP A 239 -23.08 -6.47 -15.05
N ARG A 240 -23.20 -6.88 -13.78
CA ARG A 240 -22.18 -7.71 -13.12
C ARG A 240 -22.01 -9.07 -13.81
N ALA A 241 -23.10 -9.68 -14.26
CA ALA A 241 -23.09 -10.99 -14.90
C ALA A 241 -22.28 -10.95 -16.21
N GLY A 242 -22.53 -9.96 -17.05
CA GLY A 242 -21.76 -9.79 -18.28
C GLY A 242 -20.31 -9.35 -18.07
N ALA A 243 -20.01 -8.64 -16.98
CA ALA A 243 -18.62 -8.38 -16.57
C ALA A 243 -17.88 -9.67 -16.19
N VAL A 244 -18.54 -10.59 -15.47
CA VAL A 244 -18.00 -11.92 -15.17
C VAL A 244 -17.76 -12.71 -16.44
N GLU A 245 -18.74 -12.81 -17.34
CA GLU A 245 -18.62 -13.53 -18.61
C GLU A 245 -17.46 -13.00 -19.47
N SER A 246 -17.34 -11.67 -19.61
CA SER A 246 -16.27 -11.07 -20.42
C SER A 246 -14.88 -11.31 -19.85
N LEU A 247 -14.75 -11.25 -18.52
CA LEU A 247 -13.50 -11.54 -17.87
C LEU A 247 -13.18 -13.03 -17.93
N ASP A 248 -14.18 -13.91 -17.79
CA ASP A 248 -14.00 -15.37 -17.88
C ASP A 248 -13.47 -15.75 -19.27
N ASP A 249 -14.12 -15.25 -20.33
CA ASP A 249 -13.66 -15.42 -21.72
C ASP A 249 -12.22 -14.93 -21.89
N LEU A 250 -11.90 -13.73 -21.40
CA LEU A 250 -10.55 -13.17 -21.47
C LEU A 250 -9.53 -14.02 -20.70
N MET A 251 -9.93 -14.55 -19.55
CA MET A 251 -9.08 -15.33 -18.67
C MET A 251 -8.66 -16.67 -19.31
N THR A 252 -9.47 -17.21 -20.23
CA THR A 252 -9.09 -18.39 -21.03
C THR A 252 -7.86 -18.18 -21.92
N GLU A 253 -7.50 -16.93 -22.23
CA GLU A 253 -6.31 -16.60 -23.03
C GLU A 253 -5.00 -16.65 -22.21
N PHE A 254 -5.08 -16.67 -20.88
CA PHE A 254 -3.91 -16.66 -20.01
C PHE A 254 -3.44 -18.08 -19.67
N SER A 255 -2.11 -18.23 -19.53
CA SER A 255 -1.54 -19.53 -19.19
C SER A 255 -1.68 -19.84 -17.70
N ILE A 256 -2.12 -21.07 -17.39
CA ILE A 256 -2.13 -21.64 -16.05
C ILE A 256 -0.86 -22.45 -15.83
N TRP A 257 -0.10 -22.10 -14.80
CA TRP A 257 1.20 -22.68 -14.46
C TRP A 257 1.17 -23.25 -13.05
N ASP A 258 1.90 -24.34 -12.84
CA ASP A 258 2.24 -24.81 -11.49
C ASP A 258 3.35 -23.96 -10.86
N VAL A 259 3.53 -24.10 -9.55
CA VAL A 259 4.53 -23.35 -8.80
C VAL A 259 5.96 -23.62 -9.26
N PRO A 260 6.41 -24.88 -9.46
CA PRO A 260 7.77 -25.15 -9.92
C PRO A 260 8.11 -24.50 -11.26
N ARG A 261 7.20 -24.53 -12.24
CA ARG A 261 7.37 -23.87 -13.54
C ARG A 261 7.47 -22.36 -13.39
N PHE A 262 6.63 -21.77 -12.54
CA PHE A 262 6.67 -20.34 -12.25
C PHE A 262 8.01 -19.93 -11.65
N VAL A 263 8.49 -20.63 -10.61
CA VAL A 263 9.76 -20.31 -9.94
C VAL A 263 10.92 -20.29 -10.93
N LYS A 264 11.04 -21.32 -11.78
CA LYS A 264 12.08 -21.39 -12.81
C LYS A 264 12.02 -20.21 -13.77
N SER A 265 10.83 -19.85 -14.24
CA SER A 265 10.64 -18.80 -15.22
C SER A 265 10.80 -17.39 -14.63
N ALA A 266 10.32 -17.18 -13.40
CA ALA A 266 10.34 -15.88 -12.73
C ALA A 266 11.77 -15.38 -12.47
N GLN A 267 12.73 -16.30 -12.30
CA GLN A 267 14.16 -15.98 -12.17
C GLN A 267 14.77 -15.44 -13.47
N GLU A 268 14.21 -15.80 -14.63
CA GLU A 268 14.70 -15.40 -15.96
C GLU A 268 13.99 -14.14 -16.49
N TRP A 269 12.89 -13.72 -15.85
CA TRP A 269 12.12 -12.58 -16.30
C TRP A 269 12.83 -11.25 -16.02
N THR A 270 12.83 -10.39 -17.03
CA THR A 270 13.25 -9.00 -16.89
C THR A 270 12.14 -8.15 -16.28
N GLY A 271 12.51 -7.19 -15.44
CA GLY A 271 11.58 -6.21 -14.87
C GLY A 271 10.94 -6.66 -13.57
N SER A 272 10.05 -5.83 -13.03
CA SER A 272 9.43 -6.09 -11.73
C SER A 272 8.38 -7.22 -11.83
N THR A 273 8.34 -8.09 -10.83
CA THR A 273 7.42 -9.24 -10.82
C THR A 273 6.63 -9.30 -9.52
N ALA A 274 5.33 -9.60 -9.59
CA ALA A 274 4.47 -9.81 -8.44
C ALA A 274 3.67 -11.10 -8.50
N VAL A 275 3.40 -11.66 -7.32
CA VAL A 275 2.46 -12.75 -7.06
C VAL A 275 1.34 -12.16 -6.20
N LEU A 276 0.13 -12.17 -6.74
CA LEU A 276 -1.06 -11.59 -6.12
C LEU A 276 -1.98 -12.70 -5.65
N ALA A 277 -2.31 -12.68 -4.37
CA ALA A 277 -3.29 -13.59 -3.77
C ALA A 277 -4.52 -12.82 -3.24
N ARG A 278 -5.63 -13.50 -3.00
CA ARG A 278 -6.86 -12.85 -2.54
C ARG A 278 -6.75 -12.41 -1.08
N THR A 279 -6.21 -13.26 -0.22
CA THR A 279 -6.20 -13.05 1.23
C THR A 279 -4.78 -13.01 1.83
N ASN A 280 -4.60 -12.38 3.00
CA ASN A 280 -3.32 -12.42 3.72
C ASN A 280 -2.94 -13.87 4.11
N ALA A 281 -3.92 -14.73 4.35
CA ALA A 281 -3.71 -16.14 4.65
C ALA A 281 -3.04 -16.86 3.47
N GLU A 282 -3.55 -16.61 2.25
CA GLU A 282 -2.95 -17.14 1.03
C GLU A 282 -1.57 -16.54 0.74
N VAL A 283 -1.36 -15.26 1.07
CA VAL A 283 -0.04 -14.62 0.96
C VAL A 283 1.00 -15.33 1.83
N ILE A 284 0.66 -15.66 3.08
CA ILE A 284 1.55 -16.40 3.99
C ILE A 284 1.88 -17.77 3.40
N GLY A 285 0.87 -18.48 2.89
CA GLY A 285 1.03 -19.81 2.28
C GLY A 285 1.89 -19.79 1.02
N ILE A 286 1.54 -18.96 0.04
CA ILE A 286 2.30 -18.90 -1.22
C ILE A 286 3.72 -18.39 -1.00
N PHE A 287 3.92 -17.42 -0.10
CA PHE A 287 5.25 -16.92 0.22
C PHE A 287 6.15 -18.05 0.72
N GLN A 288 5.66 -18.89 1.64
CA GLN A 288 6.42 -20.03 2.15
C GLN A 288 6.78 -21.03 1.06
N ILE A 289 5.86 -21.34 0.15
CA ILE A 289 6.09 -22.29 -0.96
C ILE A 289 7.13 -21.72 -1.94
N LEU A 290 7.02 -20.45 -2.31
CA LEU A 290 7.97 -19.81 -3.23
C LEU A 290 9.37 -19.70 -2.60
N ALA A 291 9.44 -19.29 -1.34
CA ALA A 291 10.70 -19.16 -0.61
C ALA A 291 11.40 -20.52 -0.42
N SER A 292 10.65 -21.59 -0.12
CA SER A 292 11.22 -22.94 0.04
C SER A 292 11.74 -23.53 -1.26
N LEU A 293 11.24 -23.07 -2.40
CA LEU A 293 11.75 -23.39 -3.73
C LEU A 293 12.91 -22.48 -4.18
N GLY A 294 13.42 -21.61 -3.29
CA GLY A 294 14.56 -20.75 -3.57
C GLY A 294 14.22 -19.52 -4.42
N LEU A 295 12.95 -19.10 -4.50
CA LEU A 295 12.59 -17.84 -5.14
C LEU A 295 12.74 -16.68 -4.14
N ARG A 296 13.49 -15.64 -4.49
CA ARG A 296 13.61 -14.44 -3.67
C ARG A 296 12.29 -13.69 -3.67
N CYS A 297 11.62 -13.70 -2.53
CA CYS A 297 10.31 -13.09 -2.35
C CYS A 297 10.36 -11.92 -1.39
N ALA A 298 9.48 -10.95 -1.59
CA ALA A 298 9.32 -9.80 -0.71
C ALA A 298 7.85 -9.60 -0.38
N TRP A 299 7.49 -9.55 0.91
CA TRP A 299 6.10 -9.37 1.31
C TRP A 299 5.69 -7.91 1.35
N ASN A 300 4.57 -7.59 0.72
CA ASN A 300 3.90 -6.30 0.85
C ASN A 300 3.04 -6.28 2.13
N SER A 301 3.68 -6.06 3.27
CA SER A 301 3.03 -6.10 4.59
C SER A 301 1.95 -5.00 4.75
N PRO A 302 0.94 -5.21 5.61
CA PRO A 302 -0.06 -4.17 5.90
C PRO A 302 0.67 -2.95 6.45
N ARG A 303 0.30 -1.75 5.98
CA ARG A 303 0.69 -0.49 6.62
C ARG A 303 -0.04 -0.39 7.97
N GLN A 304 0.48 -1.06 9.00
CA GLN A 304 0.07 -0.81 10.38
C GLN A 304 1.14 0.04 11.05
N VAL A 305 0.83 1.33 11.22
CA VAL A 305 1.42 2.37 12.12
C VAL A 305 2.95 2.59 12.10
N GLN A 306 3.78 1.58 11.88
CA GLN A 306 5.23 1.72 11.72
C GLN A 306 5.66 1.32 10.30
N PRO A 307 6.31 2.24 9.56
CA PRO A 307 6.81 1.92 8.23
C PRO A 307 8.03 0.98 8.32
N ARG A 308 8.23 0.14 7.30
CA ARG A 308 9.43 -0.69 7.21
C ARG A 308 10.64 0.22 7.01
N VAL A 309 11.54 0.28 8.00
CA VAL A 309 12.76 1.08 7.91
C VAL A 309 13.89 0.23 7.34
N SER A 310 14.67 0.82 6.44
CA SER A 310 15.82 0.20 5.79
C SER A 310 16.83 -0.29 6.81
N SER A 311 17.36 -1.49 6.62
CA SER A 311 18.45 -2.07 7.43
C SER A 311 19.68 -1.17 7.49
N VAL A 312 19.88 -0.32 6.47
CA VAL A 312 20.96 0.67 6.39
C VAL A 312 20.94 1.64 7.58
N ILE A 313 19.77 1.97 8.13
CA ILE A 313 19.67 2.87 9.29
C ILE A 313 20.35 2.26 10.53
N ALA A 314 20.12 0.97 10.81
CA ALA A 314 20.79 0.29 11.90
C ALA A 314 22.32 0.21 11.67
N GLU A 315 22.76 0.03 10.42
CA GLU A 315 24.18 0.02 10.07
C GLU A 315 24.83 1.40 10.30
N LEU A 316 24.18 2.48 9.84
CA LEU A 316 24.64 3.86 10.08
C LEU A 316 24.76 4.18 11.57
N TRP A 317 23.75 3.80 12.37
CA TRP A 317 23.78 3.98 13.83
C TRP A 317 24.89 3.16 14.50
N SER A 318 25.09 1.92 14.05
CA SER A 318 26.14 1.03 14.54
C SER A 318 27.53 1.62 14.28
N ARG A 319 27.78 2.12 13.07
CA ARG A 319 29.05 2.77 12.69
C ARG A 319 29.30 4.07 13.44
N SER A 320 28.28 4.88 13.64
CA SER A 320 28.41 6.11 14.44
C SER A 320 28.50 5.84 15.94
N ARG A 321 28.28 4.59 16.38
CA ARG A 321 28.23 4.16 17.80
C ARG A 321 27.26 4.99 18.62
N GLY A 322 26.12 5.34 18.01
CA GLY A 322 25.08 6.18 18.61
C GLY A 322 25.44 7.67 18.75
N ARG A 323 26.60 8.11 18.26
CA ARG A 323 26.93 9.54 18.14
C ARG A 323 26.22 10.13 16.91
N ALA A 324 26.07 11.46 16.88
CA ALA A 324 25.48 12.15 15.73
C ALA A 324 26.22 11.77 14.43
N LEU A 325 25.47 11.41 13.40
CA LEU A 325 26.01 10.92 12.13
C LEU A 325 26.56 12.10 11.31
N THR A 326 27.83 12.03 10.93
CA THR A 326 28.47 13.01 10.05
C THR A 326 28.34 12.59 8.58
N PHE A 327 28.49 13.55 7.66
CA PHE A 327 28.50 13.25 6.22
C PHE A 327 29.63 12.29 5.83
N GLU A 328 30.79 12.40 6.48
CA GLU A 328 31.93 11.49 6.25
C GLU A 328 31.58 10.04 6.62
N GLN A 329 30.98 9.83 7.79
CA GLN A 329 30.50 8.51 8.23
C GLN A 329 29.41 7.96 7.31
N PHE A 330 28.53 8.82 6.80
CA PHE A 330 27.52 8.42 5.82
C PHE A 330 28.16 7.95 4.50
N ARG A 331 29.15 8.70 3.98
CA ARG A 331 29.87 8.35 2.75
C ARG A 331 30.62 7.02 2.82
N GLU A 332 31.08 6.62 4.00
CA GLU A 332 31.70 5.30 4.20
C GLU A 332 30.71 4.14 3.99
N VAL A 333 29.42 4.34 4.26
CA VAL A 333 28.36 3.35 3.99
C VAL A 333 27.92 3.45 2.53
N GLU A 334 27.76 4.66 1.99
CA GLU A 334 27.42 4.91 0.59
C GLU A 334 28.39 4.23 -0.38
N ALA A 335 29.68 4.19 -0.04
CA ALA A 335 30.70 3.55 -0.86
C ALA A 335 30.55 2.02 -1.00
N VAL A 336 29.81 1.37 -0.09
CA VAL A 336 29.66 -0.09 -0.06
C VAL A 336 28.21 -0.55 -0.23
N GLU A 337 27.23 0.31 -0.01
CA GLU A 337 25.80 -0.02 -0.14
C GLU A 337 25.20 0.45 -1.47
N PRO A 338 24.84 -0.49 -2.38
CA PRO A 338 24.21 -0.13 -3.65
C PRO A 338 22.88 0.59 -3.44
N GLY A 339 22.71 1.73 -4.12
CA GLY A 339 21.47 2.51 -4.08
C GLY A 339 21.33 3.46 -2.90
N LEU A 340 22.29 3.49 -1.97
CA LEU A 340 22.43 4.60 -1.04
C LEU A 340 23.04 5.79 -1.77
N SER A 341 22.47 6.97 -1.59
CA SER A 341 22.92 8.19 -2.27
C SER A 341 23.06 9.34 -1.29
N SER A 342 23.96 10.28 -1.58
CA SER A 342 24.21 11.46 -0.76
C SER A 342 22.94 12.30 -0.50
N GLU A 343 21.93 12.22 -1.38
CA GLU A 343 20.61 12.83 -1.15
C GLU A 343 19.90 12.29 0.10
N TRP A 344 20.12 11.03 0.49
CA TRP A 344 19.56 10.49 1.73
C TRP A 344 20.05 11.28 2.95
N PHE A 345 21.32 11.66 2.98
CA PHE A 345 21.90 12.38 4.10
C PHE A 345 21.30 13.77 4.23
N SER A 346 21.14 14.48 3.11
CA SER A 346 20.46 15.79 3.08
C SER A 346 19.03 15.70 3.60
N LEU A 347 18.29 14.68 3.16
CA LEU A 347 16.92 14.43 3.63
C LEU A 347 16.87 14.05 5.12
N MET A 348 17.81 13.26 5.62
CA MET A 348 17.89 12.95 7.06
C MET A 348 18.16 14.21 7.89
N LEU A 349 18.97 15.15 7.38
CA LEU A 349 19.21 16.43 8.04
C LEU A 349 17.96 17.32 8.04
N SER A 350 17.28 17.45 6.90
CA SER A 350 16.08 18.30 6.80
C SER A 350 14.95 17.83 7.72
N GLU A 351 14.78 16.51 7.85
CA GLU A 351 13.80 15.87 8.74
C GLU A 351 14.13 15.98 10.24
N VAL A 352 15.40 16.24 10.58
CA VAL A 352 15.87 16.37 11.97
C VAL A 352 16.01 17.84 12.40
N GLY A 353 16.23 18.76 11.46
CA GLY A 353 16.32 20.21 11.70
C GLY A 353 17.74 20.77 11.55
N SER A 354 17.97 22.00 12.03
CA SER A 354 19.20 22.78 11.77
C SER A 354 20.47 22.12 12.34
N GLY A 355 21.43 21.77 11.47
CA GLY A 355 22.73 21.23 11.84
C GLY A 355 23.54 20.72 10.64
N GLN A 356 24.76 20.25 10.87
CA GLN A 356 25.60 19.55 9.86
C GLN A 356 25.68 18.03 10.10
N THR A 357 24.99 17.55 11.15
CA THR A 357 25.03 16.15 11.60
C THR A 357 23.62 15.68 11.96
N VAL A 358 23.33 14.40 11.72
CA VAL A 358 22.02 13.83 12.07
C VAL A 358 22.01 13.37 13.53
N ASP A 359 21.16 13.96 14.36
CA ASP A 359 20.90 13.51 15.72
C ASP A 359 19.93 12.31 15.73
N TRP A 360 20.38 11.18 16.28
CA TRP A 360 19.60 9.94 16.30
C TRP A 360 18.33 10.01 17.14
N SER A 361 18.29 10.84 18.19
CA SER A 361 17.11 11.00 19.05
C SER A 361 16.02 11.83 18.39
N ALA A 362 16.42 12.87 17.65
CA ALA A 362 15.53 13.57 16.76
C ALA A 362 15.06 12.65 15.62
N PHE A 363 15.96 11.91 14.97
CA PHE A 363 15.60 11.01 13.89
C PHE A 363 14.62 9.90 14.33
N ALA A 364 14.83 9.28 15.49
CA ALA A 364 13.90 8.29 16.05
C ALA A 364 12.50 8.88 16.31
N ARG A 365 12.43 10.11 16.83
CA ARG A 365 11.16 10.83 17.01
C ARG A 365 10.52 11.20 15.67
N THR A 366 11.33 11.50 14.66
CA THR A 366 10.84 11.69 13.31
C THR A 366 10.22 10.39 12.79
N LEU A 367 10.88 9.23 12.93
CA LEU A 367 10.27 7.95 12.56
C LEU A 367 8.97 7.61 13.30
N ASP A 368 8.85 7.99 14.58
CA ASP A 368 7.60 7.83 15.35
C ASP A 368 6.46 8.73 14.83
N ARG A 369 6.80 9.87 14.19
CA ARG A 369 5.85 10.86 13.65
C ARG A 369 5.65 10.74 12.13
N SER A 370 6.62 10.19 11.41
CA SER A 370 6.68 10.20 9.97
C SER A 370 5.74 9.16 9.38
N VAL A 371 4.73 9.68 8.69
CA VAL A 371 3.77 8.90 7.90
C VAL A 371 4.12 9.00 6.41
N ASP A 372 5.28 9.54 6.04
CA ASP A 372 5.64 9.73 4.63
C ASP A 372 6.35 8.51 4.04
N PRO A 373 5.64 7.60 3.33
CA PRO A 373 6.21 6.38 2.76
C PRO A 373 7.19 6.62 1.61
N SER A 374 7.40 7.86 1.15
CA SER A 374 8.40 8.16 0.12
C SER A 374 9.76 8.55 0.68
N LEU A 375 9.89 8.68 2.00
CA LEU A 375 11.20 8.90 2.62
C LEU A 375 12.12 7.74 2.24
N PRO A 376 13.38 8.01 1.85
CA PRO A 376 14.21 7.02 1.20
C PRO A 376 14.61 5.87 2.14
N TRP A 377 14.66 6.12 3.45
CA TRP A 377 14.87 5.09 4.48
C TRP A 377 13.63 4.26 4.78
N LEU A 378 12.46 4.58 4.22
CA LEU A 378 11.28 3.73 4.27
C LEU A 378 11.26 2.86 3.03
N VAL A 379 11.45 1.56 3.23
CA VAL A 379 11.70 0.64 2.13
C VAL A 379 10.38 0.32 1.43
N GLY A 380 10.36 0.52 0.11
CA GLY A 380 9.36 -0.05 -0.78
C GLY A 380 9.43 -1.58 -0.83
N LEU A 381 8.90 -2.21 -1.87
CA LEU A 381 9.13 -3.64 -2.07
C LEU A 381 10.58 -3.85 -2.53
N PRO A 382 11.43 -4.56 -1.76
CA PRO A 382 12.82 -4.76 -2.15
C PRO A 382 12.96 -5.72 -3.35
N ASP A 383 14.15 -5.76 -3.96
CA ASP A 383 14.45 -6.58 -5.16
C ASP A 383 13.99 -8.03 -5.02
N GLY A 384 13.14 -8.50 -5.92
CA GLY A 384 12.60 -9.86 -5.91
C GLY A 384 11.14 -9.90 -6.34
N VAL A 385 10.54 -11.08 -6.20
CA VAL A 385 9.12 -11.28 -6.51
C VAL A 385 8.27 -10.75 -5.36
N ALA A 386 7.50 -9.69 -5.62
CA ALA A 386 6.62 -9.10 -4.64
C ALA A 386 5.42 -10.03 -4.38
N VAL A 387 5.19 -10.44 -3.14
CA VAL A 387 4.02 -11.23 -2.74
C VAL A 387 3.06 -10.32 -1.99
N SER A 388 1.85 -10.14 -2.52
CA SER A 388 0.89 -9.17 -2.00
C SER A 388 -0.53 -9.70 -2.11
N THR A 389 -1.45 -9.12 -1.33
CA THR A 389 -2.86 -9.27 -1.65
C THR A 389 -3.23 -8.41 -2.87
N ILE A 390 -4.24 -8.83 -3.62
CA ILE A 390 -4.79 -8.02 -4.74
C ILE A 390 -5.23 -6.64 -4.23
N HIS A 391 -5.88 -6.58 -3.06
CA HIS A 391 -6.28 -5.33 -2.41
C HIS A 391 -5.15 -4.34 -2.18
N ARG A 392 -3.94 -4.82 -1.85
CA ARG A 392 -2.76 -3.94 -1.64
C ARG A 392 -1.98 -3.66 -2.90
N SER A 393 -2.27 -4.38 -3.98
CA SER A 393 -1.67 -4.15 -5.29
C SER A 393 -2.29 -2.95 -6.01
N LYS A 394 -3.46 -2.46 -5.57
CA LYS A 394 -4.10 -1.29 -6.15
C LYS A 394 -3.17 -0.07 -6.06
N GLY A 395 -3.01 0.64 -7.18
CA GLY A 395 -2.07 1.75 -7.33
C GLY A 395 -0.61 1.34 -7.59
N LEU A 396 -0.28 0.05 -7.47
CA LEU A 396 1.04 -0.51 -7.82
C LEU A 396 0.96 -1.22 -9.18
N GLU A 397 2.11 -1.38 -9.84
CA GLU A 397 2.20 -2.01 -11.16
C GLU A 397 3.51 -2.79 -11.30
N TRP A 398 3.46 -3.88 -12.06
CA TRP A 398 4.60 -4.75 -12.32
C TRP A 398 4.70 -5.13 -13.79
N ASP A 399 5.92 -5.40 -14.27
CA ASP A 399 6.12 -5.95 -15.61
C ASP A 399 5.43 -7.31 -15.76
N ASN A 400 5.54 -8.17 -14.75
CA ASN A 400 4.98 -9.51 -14.75
C ASN A 400 4.13 -9.75 -13.50
N VAL A 401 2.94 -10.32 -13.68
CA VAL A 401 2.02 -10.64 -12.56
C VAL A 401 1.59 -12.09 -12.66
N ALA A 402 1.71 -12.79 -11.54
CA ALA A 402 1.09 -14.09 -11.30
C ALA A 402 -0.10 -13.91 -10.35
N VAL A 403 -1.27 -14.43 -10.70
CA VAL A 403 -2.46 -14.43 -9.83
C VAL A 403 -2.67 -15.83 -9.28
N VAL A 404 -2.61 -15.98 -7.97
CA VAL A 404 -2.83 -17.25 -7.26
C VAL A 404 -4.30 -17.64 -7.38
N GLU A 405 -4.55 -18.86 -7.87
CA GLU A 405 -5.91 -19.38 -8.10
C GLU A 405 -6.80 -18.37 -8.84
N GLY A 406 -6.23 -17.72 -9.87
CA GLY A 406 -6.89 -16.61 -10.57
C GLY A 406 -8.25 -16.99 -11.15
N ALA A 407 -8.40 -18.22 -11.66
CA ALA A 407 -9.66 -18.75 -12.17
C ALA A 407 -10.78 -18.76 -11.12
N ASP A 408 -10.43 -18.96 -9.84
CA ASP A 408 -11.42 -19.05 -8.76
C ASP A 408 -12.08 -17.71 -8.46
N LEU A 409 -11.49 -16.58 -8.87
CA LEU A 409 -12.02 -15.23 -8.62
C LEU A 409 -13.37 -14.97 -9.28
N LEU A 410 -13.67 -15.67 -10.38
CA LEU A 410 -14.93 -15.54 -11.11
C LEU A 410 -15.90 -16.71 -10.87
N SER A 411 -15.50 -17.67 -10.04
CA SER A 411 -16.29 -18.87 -9.75
C SER A 411 -17.04 -18.76 -8.41
N GLU A 412 -18.19 -19.43 -8.31
CA GLU A 412 -18.83 -19.68 -7.02
C GLU A 412 -18.11 -20.80 -6.28
N PHE A 413 -17.13 -20.44 -5.45
CA PHE A 413 -16.35 -21.41 -4.68
C PHE A 413 -16.39 -21.12 -3.17
N GLY A 414 -16.65 -22.16 -2.36
CA GLY A 414 -16.61 -22.06 -0.90
C GLY A 414 -17.61 -21.08 -0.28
N GLY A 415 -18.79 -20.92 -0.90
CA GLY A 415 -19.83 -19.98 -0.45
C GLY A 415 -19.56 -18.52 -0.81
N ARG A 416 -18.61 -18.26 -1.72
CA ARG A 416 -18.25 -16.92 -2.19
C ARG A 416 -18.88 -16.66 -3.55
N GLN A 417 -19.23 -15.41 -3.79
CA GLN A 417 -19.75 -14.93 -5.07
C GLN A 417 -18.59 -14.49 -5.99
N PRO A 418 -18.78 -14.51 -7.32
CA PRO A 418 -17.81 -14.00 -8.28
C PRO A 418 -17.43 -12.53 -8.01
N GLU A 419 -16.14 -12.20 -8.12
CA GLU A 419 -15.56 -10.87 -7.85
C GLU A 419 -14.86 -10.30 -9.10
N PRO A 420 -15.61 -9.87 -10.13
CA PRO A 420 -15.04 -9.30 -11.35
C PRO A 420 -14.17 -8.08 -11.08
N GLU A 421 -14.49 -7.23 -10.08
CA GLU A 421 -13.64 -6.09 -9.73
C GLU A 421 -12.27 -6.54 -9.19
N LEU A 422 -12.25 -7.61 -8.39
CA LEU A 422 -11.00 -8.13 -7.84
C LEU A 422 -10.15 -8.79 -8.92
N ALA A 423 -10.76 -9.57 -9.81
CA ALA A 423 -10.11 -10.13 -10.99
C ALA A 423 -9.56 -9.02 -11.90
N TYR A 424 -10.38 -8.01 -12.21
CA TYR A 424 -9.96 -6.87 -13.02
C TYR A 424 -8.77 -6.11 -12.41
N VAL A 425 -8.81 -5.83 -11.11
CA VAL A 425 -7.69 -5.18 -10.42
C VAL A 425 -6.43 -6.04 -10.52
N ALA A 426 -6.52 -7.34 -10.22
CA ALA A 426 -5.36 -8.24 -10.27
C ALA A 426 -4.70 -8.27 -11.66
N LEU A 427 -5.51 -8.46 -12.71
CA LEU A 427 -5.05 -8.55 -14.09
C LEU A 427 -4.47 -7.22 -14.59
N SER A 428 -5.08 -6.09 -14.20
CA SER A 428 -4.64 -4.76 -14.64
C SER A 428 -3.35 -4.27 -13.98
N ARG A 429 -2.81 -4.99 -12.99
CA ARG A 429 -1.49 -4.65 -12.40
C ARG A 429 -0.33 -4.99 -13.33
N ALA A 430 -0.57 -5.83 -14.34
CA ALA A 430 0.45 -6.32 -15.25
C ALA A 430 0.69 -5.37 -16.42
N ARG A 431 1.96 -5.07 -16.70
CA ARG A 431 2.37 -4.28 -17.86
C ARG A 431 2.71 -5.14 -19.07
N LYS A 432 3.30 -6.32 -18.87
CA LYS A 432 3.75 -7.22 -19.95
C LYS A 432 3.15 -8.62 -19.88
N ARG A 433 3.19 -9.28 -18.72
CA ARG A 433 2.81 -10.70 -18.60
C ARG A 433 1.81 -10.94 -17.48
N ILE A 434 0.84 -11.81 -17.75
CA ILE A 434 -0.13 -12.33 -16.80
C ILE A 434 -0.03 -13.85 -16.85
N VAL A 435 0.10 -14.48 -15.68
CA VAL A 435 0.00 -15.94 -15.52
C VAL A 435 -0.92 -16.28 -14.36
N PHE A 436 -1.61 -17.41 -14.44
CA PHE A 436 -2.33 -17.96 -13.31
C PHE A 436 -1.50 -19.04 -12.65
N LEU A 437 -1.44 -18.97 -11.32
CA LEU A 437 -0.66 -19.89 -10.52
C LEU A 437 -1.62 -20.85 -9.83
N GLU A 438 -1.63 -22.10 -10.30
CA GLU A 438 -2.35 -23.18 -9.64
C GLU A 438 -1.52 -23.64 -8.45
N CYS A 439 -2.05 -23.44 -7.26
CA CYS A 439 -1.36 -23.72 -6.02
C CYS A 439 -2.40 -24.06 -4.96
N ARG A 440 -2.76 -25.35 -4.87
CA ARG A 440 -3.68 -25.84 -3.86
C ARG A 440 -3.13 -25.56 -2.45
N GLN A 441 -3.55 -24.43 -1.89
CA GLN A 441 -3.13 -24.03 -0.56
C GLN A 441 -4.00 -24.69 0.50
N PRO A 442 -3.41 -25.06 1.65
CA PRO A 442 -4.20 -25.55 2.76
C PRO A 442 -5.15 -24.46 3.29
N LEU A 443 -6.26 -24.88 3.88
CA LEU A 443 -7.16 -23.97 4.58
C LEU A 443 -6.42 -23.31 5.75
N VAL A 444 -6.21 -22.00 5.67
CA VAL A 444 -5.65 -21.19 6.74
C VAL A 444 -6.75 -20.28 7.29
N VAL A 445 -6.97 -20.34 8.60
CA VAL A 445 -8.01 -19.59 9.30
C VAL A 445 -7.33 -18.53 10.16
N ARG A 446 -7.92 -17.32 10.23
CA ARG A 446 -7.54 -16.32 11.22
C ARG A 446 -8.46 -16.44 12.42
N ASP A 447 -7.92 -16.82 13.57
CA ASP A 447 -8.69 -16.86 14.80
C ASP A 447 -8.98 -15.44 15.29
N LYS A 448 -10.23 -15.17 15.69
CA LYS A 448 -10.67 -13.82 16.08
C LYS A 448 -10.08 -13.39 17.42
N ALA A 449 -9.93 -14.32 18.37
CA ALA A 449 -9.52 -14.01 19.74
C ALA A 449 -8.00 -13.81 19.85
N SER A 450 -7.21 -14.70 19.24
CA SER A 450 -5.76 -14.63 19.21
C SER A 450 -5.22 -13.72 18.10
N ARG A 451 -6.03 -13.43 17.07
CA ARG A 451 -5.63 -12.75 15.82
C ARG A 451 -4.59 -13.50 14.98
N LEU A 452 -4.18 -14.69 15.39
CA LEU A 452 -3.20 -15.54 14.71
C LEU A 452 -3.84 -16.26 13.52
N TYR A 453 -3.01 -16.49 12.50
CA TYR A 453 -3.34 -17.40 11.41
C TYR A 453 -2.95 -18.81 11.83
N TYR A 454 -3.76 -19.81 11.51
CA TYR A 454 -3.42 -21.20 11.76
C TYR A 454 -4.10 -22.12 10.76
N GLN A 455 -3.47 -23.26 10.50
CA GLN A 455 -4.08 -24.33 9.73
C GLN A 455 -4.69 -25.34 10.72
N PRO A 456 -6.02 -25.56 10.69
CA PRO A 456 -6.67 -26.54 11.54
C PRO A 456 -6.42 -27.96 11.04
N HIS A 457 -6.24 -28.91 11.97
CA HIS A 457 -6.30 -30.33 11.65
C HIS A 457 -7.71 -30.69 11.15
N PRO A 458 -7.86 -31.42 10.02
CA PRO A 458 -9.16 -31.72 9.42
C PRO A 458 -10.17 -32.38 10.38
N LYS A 459 -9.70 -33.31 11.22
CA LYS A 459 -10.53 -34.04 12.21
C LYS A 459 -10.67 -33.33 13.56
N TRP A 460 -9.56 -32.94 14.19
CA TRP A 460 -9.53 -32.51 15.59
C TRP A 460 -9.58 -31.00 15.79
N ARG A 461 -9.53 -30.22 14.69
CA ARG A 461 -9.50 -28.74 14.66
C ARG A 461 -8.36 -28.07 15.45
N ARG A 462 -7.47 -28.82 16.11
CA ARG A 462 -6.23 -28.31 16.69
C ARG A 462 -5.29 -27.74 15.60
N PRO A 463 -4.51 -26.69 15.88
CA PRO A 463 -3.53 -26.17 14.92
C PRO A 463 -2.48 -27.21 14.54
N ILE A 464 -2.24 -27.41 13.24
CA ILE A 464 -1.11 -28.19 12.71
C ILE A 464 0.03 -27.30 12.23
N SER A 465 -0.29 -26.05 11.88
CA SER A 465 0.68 -25.01 11.62
C SER A 465 0.12 -23.65 12.05
N ILE A 466 1.01 -22.70 12.35
CA ILE A 466 0.68 -21.36 12.85
C ILE A 466 1.43 -20.33 12.00
N GLY A 467 0.71 -19.31 11.55
CA GLY A 467 1.27 -18.22 10.77
C GLY A 467 2.16 -17.34 11.64
N ILE A 468 3.40 -17.23 11.23
CA ILE A 468 4.38 -16.31 11.79
C ILE A 468 4.49 -15.11 10.84
N THR A 469 4.41 -13.92 11.42
CA THR A 469 4.62 -12.64 10.75
C THR A 469 5.64 -11.81 11.55
N PRO A 470 6.17 -10.71 11.01
CA PRO A 470 7.12 -9.84 11.72
C PRO A 470 6.57 -9.24 13.03
N SER A 471 5.25 -9.12 13.16
CA SER A 471 4.58 -8.68 14.40
C SER A 471 4.59 -9.74 15.51
N CYS A 472 4.89 -11.00 15.19
CA CYS A 472 5.05 -12.06 16.19
C CYS A 472 6.36 -11.92 16.99
N LEU A 473 7.29 -11.07 16.54
CA LEU A 473 8.57 -10.83 17.21
C LEU A 473 8.51 -9.57 18.06
N ALA A 474 9.15 -9.63 19.22
CA ALA A 474 9.29 -8.48 20.10
C ALA A 474 10.19 -7.42 19.45
N PRO A 475 9.91 -6.11 19.63
CA PRO A 475 10.80 -5.04 19.22
C PRO A 475 11.95 -4.90 20.23
N LYS A 476 12.80 -5.92 20.33
CA LYS A 476 13.96 -5.95 21.22
C LYS A 476 15.17 -6.50 20.49
N GLN A 477 16.34 -5.91 20.74
CA GLN A 477 17.60 -6.44 20.24
C GLN A 477 17.96 -7.74 20.97
N VAL A 478 18.20 -8.82 20.24
CA VAL A 478 18.60 -10.13 20.77
C VAL A 478 19.86 -10.59 20.03
N GLY A 479 20.75 -11.30 20.73
CA GLY A 479 21.96 -11.89 20.13
C GLY A 479 23.22 -11.05 20.17
N GLY A 480 23.15 -9.82 20.69
CA GLY A 480 24.31 -8.92 20.77
C GLY A 480 24.94 -8.65 19.40
N GLU A 481 26.25 -8.43 19.37
CA GLU A 481 26.98 -8.13 18.14
C GLU A 481 26.96 -9.31 17.13
N SER A 482 27.10 -10.54 17.62
CA SER A 482 27.07 -11.73 16.76
C SER A 482 25.73 -11.90 16.04
N GLY A 483 24.61 -11.68 16.74
CA GLY A 483 23.28 -11.74 16.13
C GLY A 483 23.06 -10.63 15.08
N GLN A 484 23.56 -9.42 15.35
CA GLN A 484 23.49 -8.32 14.39
C GLN A 484 24.34 -8.56 13.14
N ARG A 485 25.54 -9.14 13.29
CA ARG A 485 26.38 -9.51 12.14
C ARG A 485 25.72 -10.55 11.25
N VAL A 486 25.08 -11.57 11.82
CA VAL A 486 24.31 -12.55 11.03
C VAL A 486 23.18 -11.87 10.27
N LEU A 487 22.41 -11.01 10.93
CA LEU A 487 21.32 -10.28 10.28
C LEU A 487 21.81 -9.35 9.16
N ALA A 488 22.98 -8.72 9.32
CA ALA A 488 23.54 -7.81 8.32
C ALA A 488 23.91 -8.52 7.01
N VAL A 489 24.35 -9.77 7.08
CA VAL A 489 24.71 -10.59 5.90
C VAL A 489 23.65 -11.63 5.54
N CYS A 490 22.49 -11.58 6.20
CA CYS A 490 21.47 -12.60 6.09
C CYS A 490 20.84 -12.59 4.70
N ASP A 491 20.97 -13.70 3.97
CA ASP A 491 20.30 -13.88 2.70
C ASP A 491 18.80 -14.07 2.89
N ARG A 492 18.00 -13.67 1.90
CA ARG A 492 16.53 -13.81 1.90
C ARG A 492 16.05 -15.25 1.71
N HIS A 493 16.98 -16.19 1.53
CA HIS A 493 16.72 -17.62 1.59
C HIS A 493 16.91 -18.22 2.98
N ALA A 494 17.32 -17.41 3.97
CA ALA A 494 17.50 -17.88 5.33
C ALA A 494 16.19 -18.37 5.95
N MET A 495 16.32 -19.44 6.73
CA MET A 495 15.24 -19.99 7.54
C MET A 495 15.46 -19.57 8.99
N MET A 496 14.40 -19.08 9.61
CA MET A 496 14.40 -18.72 11.02
C MET A 496 13.84 -19.87 11.85
N GLU A 497 14.63 -20.36 12.80
CA GLU A 497 14.30 -21.43 13.72
C GLU A 497 13.76 -20.88 15.05
N PHE A 498 13.02 -21.72 15.77
CA PHE A 498 12.41 -21.36 17.06
C PHE A 498 12.84 -22.35 18.15
N GLU A 499 13.44 -21.83 19.21
CA GLU A 499 13.80 -22.58 20.41
C GLU A 499 12.88 -22.14 21.56
N LEU A 500 12.10 -23.07 22.13
CA LEU A 500 11.25 -22.78 23.28
C LEU A 500 12.10 -22.48 24.53
N LEU A 501 11.96 -21.27 25.10
CA LEU A 501 12.73 -20.83 26.27
C LEU A 501 12.04 -21.13 27.60
N ALA A 502 10.72 -21.05 27.64
CA ALA A 502 9.95 -21.28 28.84
C ALA A 502 9.10 -22.56 28.65
N SER A 503 9.56 -23.67 29.23
CA SER A 503 8.77 -24.89 29.42
C SER A 503 8.42 -25.04 30.91
N GLY A 504 7.14 -25.27 31.24
CA GLY A 504 6.65 -25.34 32.64
C GLY A 504 5.55 -24.31 32.95
N ARG A 505 5.29 -24.01 34.24
CA ARG A 505 4.16 -23.19 34.77
C ARG A 505 3.97 -21.76 34.19
N ALA A 506 4.72 -21.35 33.17
CA ALA A 506 4.53 -20.09 32.46
C ALA A 506 3.11 -20.00 31.87
N GLU A 507 2.51 -18.82 31.96
CA GLU A 507 1.15 -18.56 31.45
C GLU A 507 1.07 -18.57 29.92
N TRP A 508 2.19 -18.29 29.24
CA TRP A 508 2.32 -18.38 27.79
C TRP A 508 3.75 -18.75 27.38
N PRO A 509 3.96 -19.31 26.18
CA PRO A 509 5.29 -19.67 25.69
C PRO A 509 6.06 -18.45 25.17
N VAL A 510 7.39 -18.55 25.25
CA VAL A 510 8.33 -17.61 24.63
C VAL A 510 9.36 -18.43 23.85
N TYR A 511 9.59 -18.06 22.60
CA TYR A 511 10.56 -18.71 21.72
C TYR A 511 11.70 -17.76 21.38
N ARG A 512 12.94 -18.23 21.49
CA ARG A 512 14.12 -17.60 20.92
C ARG A 512 14.16 -17.91 19.44
N CYS A 513 14.33 -16.86 18.63
CA CYS A 513 14.49 -16.98 17.19
C CYS A 513 15.97 -17.11 16.85
N ARG A 514 16.32 -18.08 15.99
CA ARG A 514 17.68 -18.32 15.52
C ARG A 514 17.79 -18.27 14.01
N ILE A 515 18.91 -17.77 13.51
CA ILE A 515 19.34 -17.89 12.10
C ILE A 515 20.81 -18.33 12.15
N ASP A 516 21.16 -19.35 11.37
CA ASP A 516 22.49 -19.97 11.38
C ASP A 516 22.99 -20.32 12.80
N GLY A 517 22.09 -20.82 13.63
CA GLY A 517 22.35 -21.19 15.04
C GLY A 517 22.49 -20.02 16.03
N LEU A 518 22.59 -18.78 15.54
CA LEU A 518 22.76 -17.59 16.37
C LEU A 518 21.42 -16.95 16.73
N ALA A 519 21.29 -16.49 17.97
CA ALA A 519 20.08 -15.81 18.44
C ALA A 519 19.94 -14.46 17.74
N VAL A 520 18.77 -14.18 17.16
CA VAL A 520 18.51 -12.93 16.42
C VAL A 520 17.21 -12.24 16.85
N GLY A 521 16.36 -12.93 17.61
CA GLY A 521 15.08 -12.39 18.05
C GLY A 521 14.45 -13.22 19.16
N VAL A 522 13.30 -12.74 19.62
CA VAL A 522 12.42 -13.44 20.55
C VAL A 522 10.97 -13.12 20.19
N THR A 523 10.07 -14.07 20.39
CA THR A 523 8.64 -13.83 20.17
C THR A 523 8.10 -12.79 21.15
N SER A 524 7.10 -12.00 20.70
CA SER A 524 6.41 -11.02 21.55
C SER A 524 5.48 -11.69 22.56
N ASP A 525 5.18 -10.98 23.64
CA ASP A 525 4.21 -11.44 24.63
C ASP A 525 2.81 -11.60 24.02
N ASP A 526 2.44 -10.74 23.08
CA ASP A 526 1.16 -10.81 22.37
C ASP A 526 1.04 -12.09 21.54
N PHE A 527 2.14 -12.50 20.88
CA PHE A 527 2.19 -13.79 20.21
C PHE A 527 2.01 -14.94 21.20
N GLY A 528 2.75 -14.94 22.31
CA GLY A 528 2.65 -15.97 23.34
C GLY A 528 1.23 -16.08 23.91
N ARG A 529 0.62 -14.96 24.30
CA ARG A 529 -0.77 -14.90 24.80
C ARG A 529 -1.77 -15.35 23.74
N GLY A 530 -1.59 -14.93 22.49
CA GLY A 530 -2.40 -15.36 21.36
C GLY A 530 -2.33 -16.87 21.17
N LEU A 531 -1.13 -17.44 21.22
CA LEU A 531 -0.90 -18.87 21.09
C LEU A 531 -1.53 -19.66 22.24
N ALA A 532 -1.38 -19.18 23.48
CA ALA A 532 -2.01 -19.80 24.65
C ALA A 532 -3.54 -19.83 24.53
N LYS A 533 -4.15 -18.72 24.09
CA LYS A 533 -5.60 -18.64 23.82
C LYS A 533 -6.03 -19.61 22.72
N LEU A 534 -5.28 -19.68 21.62
CA LEU A 534 -5.60 -20.52 20.47
C LEU A 534 -5.55 -22.02 20.82
N LEU A 535 -4.59 -22.43 21.63
CA LEU A 535 -4.40 -23.84 22.02
C LEU A 535 -5.29 -24.27 23.19
N GLY A 536 -5.84 -23.33 23.96
CA GLY A 536 -6.69 -23.61 25.12
C GLY A 536 -6.00 -24.40 26.24
N SER A 537 -4.65 -24.41 26.29
CA SER A 537 -3.89 -25.31 27.15
C SER A 537 -3.42 -24.66 28.46
N PRO A 538 -3.68 -25.28 29.62
CA PRO A 538 -3.16 -24.87 30.92
C PRO A 538 -1.89 -25.66 31.28
N ARG A 539 -0.83 -24.99 31.78
CA ARG A 539 0.32 -25.55 32.52
C ARG A 539 1.54 -26.09 31.75
N GLY A 540 1.96 -25.47 30.66
CA GLY A 540 3.39 -25.49 30.30
C GLY A 540 3.89 -26.53 29.31
N ASP A 541 3.02 -27.40 28.78
CA ASP A 541 3.32 -28.22 27.61
C ASP A 541 3.04 -27.44 26.33
N TRP A 542 3.94 -26.50 26.06
CA TRP A 542 3.93 -25.69 24.85
C TRP A 542 4.52 -26.48 23.67
N PRO A 543 3.94 -26.35 22.47
CA PRO A 543 4.43 -27.07 21.30
C PRO A 543 5.79 -26.55 20.84
N LEU A 544 6.51 -27.36 20.06
CA LEU A 544 7.64 -26.90 19.27
C LEU A 544 7.14 -26.27 17.96
N LEU A 545 7.89 -25.29 17.48
CA LEU A 545 7.60 -24.56 16.25
C LEU A 545 8.66 -24.88 15.20
N GLY A 546 8.22 -25.27 14.00
CA GLY A 546 9.09 -25.47 12.84
C GLY A 546 9.65 -24.16 12.28
N SER A 547 10.71 -24.25 11.50
CA SER A 547 11.33 -23.08 10.87
C SER A 547 10.44 -22.41 9.83
N VAL A 548 10.57 -21.08 9.68
CA VAL A 548 9.88 -20.29 8.64
C VAL A 548 10.87 -19.45 7.83
N PRO A 549 10.61 -19.18 6.55
CA PRO A 549 11.46 -18.28 5.77
C PRO A 549 11.34 -16.82 6.26
N ILE A 550 12.31 -16.00 5.88
CA ILE A 550 12.29 -14.56 6.12
C ILE A 550 12.13 -13.77 4.81
N ASP A 551 11.44 -12.63 4.84
CA ASP A 551 11.35 -11.69 3.71
C ASP A 551 12.53 -10.69 3.66
N GLY A 552 13.45 -10.83 4.62
CA GLY A 552 14.62 -10.00 4.82
C GLY A 552 14.72 -9.49 6.25
N VAL A 553 15.36 -8.33 6.38
CA VAL A 553 15.64 -7.67 7.66
C VAL A 553 15.14 -6.22 7.58
N GLU A 554 14.77 -5.66 8.72
CA GLU A 554 14.41 -4.25 8.89
C GLU A 554 15.17 -3.62 10.05
N THR A 555 15.21 -2.29 10.09
CA THR A 555 15.64 -1.56 11.27
C THR A 555 14.47 -1.42 12.25
N ALA A 556 14.68 -1.86 13.48
CA ALA A 556 13.84 -1.53 14.64
C ALA A 556 14.55 -0.49 15.51
N TRP A 557 13.78 0.29 16.27
CA TRP A 557 14.32 1.32 17.14
C TRP A 557 13.58 1.40 18.47
N SER A 558 14.21 2.07 19.44
CA SER A 558 13.62 2.41 20.74
C SER A 558 14.07 3.79 21.17
N THR A 559 13.17 4.50 21.85
CA THR A 559 13.37 5.80 22.47
C THR A 559 13.38 5.75 23.99
N VAL A 560 13.13 4.57 24.59
CA VAL A 560 12.88 4.40 26.04
C VAL A 560 14.13 4.66 26.90
N ASP A 561 15.34 4.49 26.37
CA ASP A 561 16.62 4.72 27.07
C ASP A 561 17.65 5.38 26.12
N GLY A 562 17.22 6.46 25.46
CA GLY A 562 17.94 7.09 24.35
C GLY A 562 17.72 6.36 23.03
N ALA A 563 18.02 7.02 21.92
CA ALA A 563 17.81 6.44 20.59
C ALA A 563 18.75 5.28 20.31
N ARG A 564 18.17 4.11 20.11
CA ARG A 564 18.86 2.89 19.67
C ARG A 564 18.21 2.34 18.44
N PHE A 565 19.04 1.84 17.52
CA PHE A 565 18.61 1.21 16.28
C PHE A 565 19.31 -0.14 16.15
N TRP A 566 18.59 -1.16 15.69
CA TRP A 566 19.13 -2.50 15.49
C TRP A 566 18.39 -3.22 14.37
N LEU A 567 19.03 -4.23 13.80
CA LEU A 567 18.45 -5.12 12.82
C LEU A 567 17.48 -6.11 13.48
N LYS A 568 16.31 -6.27 12.88
CA LYS A 568 15.27 -7.22 13.25
C LYS A 568 14.89 -8.08 12.03
N PRO A 569 14.85 -9.42 12.16
CA PRO A 569 14.42 -10.29 11.07
C PRO A 569 12.91 -10.17 10.82
N ARG A 570 12.51 -10.39 9.56
CA ARG A 570 11.11 -10.35 9.12
C ARG A 570 10.63 -11.73 8.68
N PRO A 571 10.25 -12.61 9.62
CA PRO A 571 9.73 -13.93 9.28
C PRO A 571 8.35 -13.84 8.65
N LEU A 572 8.10 -14.70 7.67
CA LEU A 572 6.77 -14.88 7.08
C LEU A 572 6.57 -16.32 6.61
N GLY A 573 5.57 -17.00 7.17
CA GLY A 573 5.23 -18.36 6.76
C GLY A 573 4.38 -19.09 7.79
N MET A 574 3.98 -20.31 7.48
CA MET A 574 3.32 -21.23 8.40
C MET A 574 4.37 -22.11 9.08
N SER A 575 4.59 -21.89 10.38
CA SER A 575 5.39 -22.76 11.23
C SER A 575 4.62 -24.03 11.54
N ALA A 576 5.18 -25.20 11.24
CA ALA A 576 4.63 -26.47 11.72
C ALA A 576 4.56 -26.49 13.25
N VAL A 577 3.56 -27.17 13.81
CA VAL A 577 3.35 -27.33 15.25
C VAL A 577 3.59 -28.78 15.61
N GLU A 578 4.56 -29.03 16.48
CA GLU A 578 4.83 -30.35 17.04
C GLU A 578 4.45 -30.37 18.51
N TYR A 579 3.41 -31.15 18.83
CA TYR A 579 3.03 -31.41 20.22
C TYR A 579 3.94 -32.49 20.80
N LYS A 580 4.42 -32.30 22.03
CA LYS A 580 5.05 -33.41 22.77
C LYS A 580 4.08 -34.57 22.81
N LYS A 581 4.52 -35.77 22.43
CA LYS A 581 3.70 -36.98 22.55
C LYS A 581 3.30 -37.12 24.02
N GLU A 582 2.01 -37.24 24.29
CA GLU A 582 1.51 -37.74 25.57
C GLU A 582 2.10 -39.15 25.71
N SER A 583 3.13 -39.28 26.55
CA SER A 583 3.79 -40.54 26.89
C SER A 583 2.95 -41.35 27.85
#